data_AF-X0PJI0-F1
#
_entry.id   AF-X0PJI0-F1
#
_cell.length_a   1.000
_cell.length_b   1.000
_cell.length_c   1.000
_cell.angle_alpha   90.00
_cell.angle_beta   90.00
_cell.angle_gamma   90.00
#
_symmetry.space_group_name_H-M   'P 1'
#
loop_
_entity.id
_entity.type
_entity.pdbx_description
1 polymer ?
#
loop_
_entity_poly.entity_id
_entity_poly.type
_entity_poly.pdbx_seq_one_letter_code
_entity_poly.pdbx_strand_id
1 'polypeptide(L)'
;MKQVRTGVLAILGVTIGGVMMLSTHSIKSAAKTRIISHQALKTRANTRNVEPTGKAGLYSKPSALQGEKQLLSKKAMKQMDRSEDPGDYFRAYRMAKTNTNSVYYKVVSFDGRYRGWVYGGKKVNRFAKGLHRADTYDEVPLSTVEKTAAYYFTDPGTKHVTWRAPYGTTYKPAKAVLSTMPYAKDTLTLKSAVKREKGDDVYYYVGNARHPEMNGWIYSKAVAVKKDVDQSESTSSSTGKPVEPASPGSNAVQPAPNSPGSSGGGTITLTGLFSHTDAAC
;
A
#
# COMPACT_ATOMS: atom_id res chain seq x y z
N MET A 1 63.32 -70.61 -57.53
CA MET A 1 62.19 -69.86 -58.10
C MET A 1 62.71 -68.48 -58.51
N LYS A 2 63.14 -68.31 -59.78
CA LYS A 2 62.58 -67.41 -60.83
C LYS A 2 62.43 -65.94 -60.37
N GLN A 3 63.27 -64.98 -60.80
CA GLN A 3 63.25 -64.22 -62.09
C GLN A 3 61.89 -63.50 -62.30
N VAL A 4 61.71 -62.24 -62.73
CA VAL A 4 62.54 -61.07 -63.09
C VAL A 4 61.56 -59.95 -63.56
N ARG A 5 62.04 -58.69 -63.69
CA ARG A 5 61.54 -57.57 -64.56
C ARG A 5 60.27 -56.77 -64.19
N THR A 6 60.53 -55.47 -63.95
CA THR A 6 60.07 -54.28 -64.70
C THR A 6 58.65 -54.23 -65.29
N GLY A 7 57.90 -53.18 -64.93
CA GLY A 7 56.74 -52.70 -65.68
C GLY A 7 56.26 -51.34 -65.17
N VAL A 8 56.66 -50.26 -65.84
CA VAL A 8 56.03 -48.93 -65.75
C VAL A 8 54.74 -48.98 -66.55
N LEU A 9 53.63 -48.48 -65.98
CA LEU A 9 52.51 -47.94 -66.76
C LEU A 9 51.97 -46.69 -66.06
N ALA A 10 52.31 -45.53 -66.60
CA ALA A 10 51.53 -44.32 -66.46
C ALA A 10 50.27 -44.46 -67.33
N ILE A 11 49.16 -43.78 -66.97
CA ILE A 11 48.29 -42.98 -67.87
C ILE A 11 46.99 -42.54 -67.16
N LEU A 12 46.84 -41.20 -67.10
CA LEU A 12 45.67 -40.32 -67.23
C LEU A 12 44.41 -40.44 -66.32
N GLY A 13 44.06 -39.26 -65.75
CA GLY A 13 42.73 -38.63 -65.74
C GLY A 13 41.66 -39.31 -64.87
N VAL A 14 41.03 -38.66 -63.90
CA VAL A 14 40.20 -37.47 -64.05
C VAL A 14 40.07 -36.78 -62.69
N THR A 15 40.31 -35.47 -62.66
CA THR A 15 39.89 -34.57 -61.59
C THR A 15 38.37 -34.45 -61.59
N ILE A 16 37.69 -35.03 -60.59
CA ILE A 16 36.39 -34.53 -60.16
C ILE A 16 36.63 -33.90 -58.79
N GLY A 17 36.90 -32.60 -58.81
CA GLY A 17 36.83 -31.77 -57.61
C GLY A 17 35.38 -31.80 -57.11
N GLY A 18 35.10 -32.65 -56.14
CA GLY A 18 33.87 -32.58 -55.38
C GLY A 18 33.84 -31.27 -54.61
N VAL A 19 33.15 -30.27 -55.14
CA VAL A 19 32.81 -29.06 -54.38
C VAL A 19 31.85 -29.52 -53.28
N MET A 20 32.36 -29.72 -52.06
CA MET A 20 31.51 -29.72 -50.88
C MET A 20 30.88 -28.32 -50.80
N MET A 21 29.62 -28.24 -51.22
CA MET A 21 28.75 -27.12 -50.90
C MET A 21 28.56 -27.13 -49.37
N LEU A 22 29.47 -26.47 -48.65
CA LEU A 22 29.18 -26.04 -47.28
C LEU A 22 28.01 -25.06 -47.40
N SER A 23 26.79 -25.54 -47.15
CA SER A 23 25.66 -24.67 -46.82
C SER A 23 26.06 -23.89 -45.58
N THR A 24 26.59 -22.69 -45.80
CA THR A 24 26.73 -21.66 -44.78
C THR A 24 25.32 -21.23 -44.41
N HIS A 25 24.68 -22.00 -43.53
CA HIS A 25 23.57 -21.48 -42.76
C HIS A 25 24.11 -20.27 -42.03
N SER A 26 23.73 -19.07 -42.49
CA SER A 26 23.96 -17.85 -41.73
C SER A 26 23.24 -18.05 -40.39
N ILE A 27 23.99 -18.43 -39.37
CA ILE A 27 23.51 -18.43 -38.00
C ILE A 27 23.25 -16.94 -37.71
N LYS A 28 22.00 -16.50 -37.89
CA LYS A 28 21.55 -15.19 -37.43
C LYS A 28 21.81 -15.18 -35.93
N SER A 29 22.93 -14.57 -35.53
CA SER A 29 23.20 -14.28 -34.13
C SER A 29 22.01 -13.51 -33.59
N ALA A 30 21.27 -14.12 -32.67
CA ALA A 30 20.08 -13.49 -32.10
C ALA A 30 20.53 -12.17 -31.46
N ALA A 31 19.99 -11.05 -31.95
CA ALA A 31 20.39 -9.74 -31.48
C ALA A 31 20.27 -9.67 -29.94
N LYS A 32 21.37 -9.27 -29.28
CA LYS A 32 21.43 -9.15 -27.83
C LYS A 32 20.23 -8.36 -27.30
N THR A 33 19.58 -8.87 -26.26
CA THR A 33 18.42 -8.18 -25.68
C THR A 33 18.87 -6.84 -25.10
N ARG A 34 18.15 -5.77 -25.45
CA ARG A 34 18.39 -4.41 -24.96
C ARG A 34 17.08 -3.71 -24.60
N ILE A 35 17.16 -2.73 -23.71
CA ILE A 35 16.04 -1.84 -23.38
C ILE A 35 15.82 -0.88 -24.56
N ILE A 36 14.60 -0.81 -25.06
CA ILE A 36 14.18 0.13 -26.12
C ILE A 36 13.27 1.24 -25.60
N SER A 37 12.71 1.06 -24.41
CA SER A 37 11.90 2.08 -23.73
C SER A 37 12.03 1.91 -22.23
N HIS A 38 12.16 3.02 -21.51
CA HIS A 38 12.27 3.03 -20.06
C HIS A 38 11.61 4.29 -19.51
N GLN A 39 10.51 4.13 -18.79
CA GLN A 39 9.62 5.23 -18.41
C GLN A 39 9.21 5.16 -16.93
N ALA A 40 8.99 6.33 -16.33
CA ALA A 40 8.36 6.42 -15.02
C ALA A 40 6.85 6.16 -15.14
N LEU A 41 6.29 5.46 -14.14
CA LEU A 41 4.85 5.28 -14.05
C LEU A 41 4.23 6.53 -13.44
N LYS A 42 3.28 7.15 -14.16
CA LYS A 42 2.63 8.42 -13.76
C LYS A 42 1.25 8.23 -13.13
N THR A 43 0.76 6.99 -13.00
CA THR A 43 -0.54 6.73 -12.38
C THR A 43 -0.50 6.97 -10.87
N ARG A 44 -1.67 7.12 -10.26
CA ARG A 44 -1.83 7.33 -8.81
C ARG A 44 -1.08 6.25 -8.01
N ALA A 45 -0.55 6.65 -6.86
CA ALA A 45 0.28 5.82 -5.99
C ALA A 45 -0.37 4.47 -5.63
N ASN A 46 -1.61 4.48 -5.14
CA ASN A 46 -2.37 3.29 -4.75
C ASN A 46 -2.55 2.29 -5.92
N THR A 47 -2.77 2.79 -7.15
CA THR A 47 -2.91 1.94 -8.35
C THR A 47 -1.62 1.22 -8.77
N ARG A 48 -0.51 1.47 -8.09
CA ARG A 48 0.81 0.88 -8.37
C ARG A 48 1.32 -0.01 -7.24
N ASN A 49 0.48 -0.26 -6.23
CA ASN A 49 0.71 -1.31 -5.26
C ASN A 49 0.58 -2.66 -5.97
N VAL A 50 1.55 -3.52 -5.74
CA VAL A 50 1.66 -4.83 -6.37
C VAL A 50 2.22 -5.83 -5.40
N GLU A 51 1.90 -7.09 -5.64
CA GLU A 51 2.50 -8.21 -4.98
C GLU A 51 3.25 -9.10 -5.98
N PRO A 52 4.28 -9.80 -5.52
CA PRO A 52 5.01 -10.76 -6.32
C PRO A 52 4.22 -12.07 -6.46
N THR A 53 4.14 -12.65 -7.65
CA THR A 53 3.39 -13.92 -7.83
C THR A 53 4.24 -15.17 -7.64
N GLY A 54 5.56 -15.01 -7.47
CA GLY A 54 6.55 -16.09 -7.51
C GLY A 54 6.91 -16.61 -8.91
N LYS A 55 6.26 -16.14 -9.98
CA LYS A 55 6.57 -16.58 -11.37
C LYS A 55 7.88 -16.00 -11.91
N ALA A 56 8.37 -14.90 -11.32
CA ALA A 56 9.64 -14.26 -11.64
C ALA A 56 10.37 -13.87 -10.34
N GLY A 57 11.69 -13.87 -10.39
CA GLY A 57 12.54 -13.33 -9.31
C GLY A 57 12.63 -11.81 -9.38
N LEU A 58 13.28 -11.22 -8.36
CA LEU A 58 13.67 -9.82 -8.34
C LEU A 58 15.15 -9.71 -8.72
N TYR A 59 15.49 -8.82 -9.65
CA TYR A 59 16.85 -8.69 -10.17
C TYR A 59 17.36 -7.25 -10.12
N SER A 60 18.69 -7.05 -10.11
CA SER A 60 19.30 -5.71 -10.09
C SER A 60 19.03 -4.90 -11.36
N LYS A 61 18.82 -5.58 -12.50
CA LYS A 61 18.40 -5.02 -13.79
C LYS A 61 17.44 -6.00 -14.49
N PRO A 62 16.71 -5.59 -15.54
CA PRO A 62 15.83 -6.50 -16.26
C PRO A 62 16.55 -7.81 -16.63
N SER A 63 15.97 -8.95 -16.25
CA SER A 63 16.67 -10.25 -16.26
C SER A 63 17.02 -10.81 -17.64
N ALA A 64 16.57 -10.16 -18.72
CA ALA A 64 17.02 -10.50 -20.07
C ALA A 64 18.33 -9.78 -20.48
N LEU A 65 18.86 -8.90 -19.62
CA LEU A 65 20.08 -8.15 -19.88
C LEU A 65 21.26 -8.81 -19.17
N GLN A 66 22.31 -9.14 -19.92
CA GLN A 66 23.53 -9.76 -19.41
C GLN A 66 24.11 -9.09 -18.16
N GLY A 67 24.41 -9.88 -17.12
CA GLY A 67 25.11 -9.46 -15.90
C GLY A 67 24.17 -9.00 -14.77
N GLU A 68 22.92 -9.45 -14.83
CA GLU A 68 21.90 -9.26 -13.81
C GLU A 68 22.26 -10.06 -12.55
N LYS A 69 22.00 -9.47 -11.39
CA LYS A 69 22.14 -10.17 -10.10
C LYS A 69 20.75 -10.50 -9.59
N GLN A 70 20.52 -11.74 -9.22
CA GLN A 70 19.28 -12.15 -8.55
C GLN A 70 19.31 -11.61 -7.12
N LEU A 71 18.38 -10.72 -6.79
CA LEU A 71 18.21 -10.16 -5.44
C LEU A 71 17.26 -11.03 -4.62
N LEU A 72 16.19 -11.54 -5.24
CA LEU A 72 15.28 -12.51 -4.64
C LEU A 72 14.96 -13.61 -5.66
N SER A 73 14.97 -14.86 -5.18
CA SER A 73 14.57 -16.02 -5.98
C SER A 73 13.05 -16.02 -6.21
N LYS A 74 12.60 -16.79 -7.22
CA LYS A 74 11.18 -17.06 -7.45
C LYS A 74 10.47 -17.60 -6.20
N LYS A 75 11.15 -18.45 -5.43
CA LYS A 75 10.63 -19.03 -4.18
C LYS A 75 10.45 -17.97 -3.11
N ALA A 76 11.45 -17.10 -2.90
CA ALA A 76 11.34 -15.99 -1.95
C ALA A 76 10.21 -15.03 -2.35
N MET A 77 10.10 -14.70 -3.64
CA MET A 77 9.00 -13.90 -4.18
C MET A 77 7.64 -14.57 -3.95
N LYS A 78 7.53 -15.91 -4.01
CA LYS A 78 6.29 -16.62 -3.67
C LYS A 78 5.99 -16.66 -2.17
N GLN A 79 7.01 -16.58 -1.32
CA GLN A 79 6.83 -16.50 0.13
C GLN A 79 6.29 -15.13 0.53
N MET A 80 6.79 -14.04 -0.07
CA MET A 80 6.28 -12.68 0.13
C MET A 80 4.81 -12.52 -0.28
N ASP A 81 4.40 -13.17 -1.37
CA ASP A 81 2.99 -13.26 -1.81
C ASP A 81 2.06 -13.80 -0.70
N ARG A 82 2.55 -14.77 0.08
CA ARG A 82 1.80 -15.45 1.14
C ARG A 82 2.03 -14.87 2.53
N SER A 83 2.84 -13.82 2.62
CA SER A 83 3.20 -13.21 3.89
C SER A 83 2.08 -12.32 4.39
N GLU A 84 1.88 -12.30 5.71
CA GLU A 84 1.00 -11.33 6.38
C GLU A 84 1.74 -10.04 6.78
N ASP A 85 3.01 -9.91 6.40
CA ASP A 85 3.78 -8.68 6.63
C ASP A 85 3.45 -7.64 5.55
N PRO A 86 2.85 -6.47 5.90
CA PRO A 86 2.61 -5.40 4.94
C PRO A 86 3.91 -4.82 4.33
N GLY A 87 5.08 -5.06 4.93
CA GLY A 87 6.39 -4.73 4.38
C GLY A 87 6.69 -5.46 3.06
N ASP A 88 6.07 -6.62 2.83
CA ASP A 88 6.28 -7.47 1.67
C ASP A 88 5.47 -7.05 0.42
N TYR A 89 4.58 -6.07 0.56
CA TYR A 89 4.02 -5.36 -0.59
C TYR A 89 5.09 -4.61 -1.35
N PHE A 90 4.88 -4.40 -2.64
CA PHE A 90 5.75 -3.60 -3.48
C PHE A 90 5.02 -2.41 -4.10
N ARG A 91 5.77 -1.32 -4.32
CA ARG A 91 5.36 -0.21 -5.17
C ARG A 91 6.11 -0.28 -6.50
N ALA A 92 5.39 -0.45 -7.60
CA ALA A 92 5.94 -0.27 -8.93
C ALA A 92 6.07 1.23 -9.27
N TYR A 93 7.20 1.64 -9.86
CA TYR A 93 7.44 3.07 -10.13
C TYR A 93 8.11 3.37 -11.48
N ARG A 94 8.68 2.36 -12.15
CA ARG A 94 9.16 2.47 -13.54
C ARG A 94 8.82 1.22 -14.32
N MET A 95 8.83 1.33 -15.63
CA MET A 95 8.65 0.24 -16.58
C MET A 95 9.74 0.31 -17.65
N ALA A 96 10.25 -0.85 -18.07
CA ALA A 96 11.15 -0.99 -19.21
C ALA A 96 10.58 -1.98 -20.22
N LYS A 97 10.70 -1.69 -21.52
CA LYS A 97 10.39 -2.59 -22.63
C LYS A 97 11.68 -2.94 -23.36
N THR A 98 11.84 -4.21 -23.72
CA THR A 98 12.98 -4.70 -24.51
C THR A 98 12.66 -4.81 -26.01
N ASN A 99 13.69 -4.93 -26.84
CA ASN A 99 13.57 -5.24 -28.28
C ASN A 99 12.84 -6.58 -28.55
N THR A 100 12.82 -7.47 -27.56
CA THR A 100 12.08 -8.75 -27.58
C THR A 100 10.63 -8.64 -27.09
N ASN A 101 10.10 -7.43 -26.92
CA ASN A 101 8.76 -7.13 -26.39
C ASN A 101 8.51 -7.60 -24.94
N SER A 102 9.56 -7.88 -24.17
CA SER A 102 9.44 -8.15 -22.75
C SER A 102 9.29 -6.85 -21.97
N VAL A 103 8.40 -6.85 -20.99
CA VAL A 103 8.12 -5.73 -20.09
C VAL A 103 8.60 -6.08 -18.69
N TYR A 104 9.31 -5.14 -18.07
CA TYR A 104 9.83 -5.25 -16.71
C TYR A 104 9.39 -4.05 -15.90
N TYR A 105 9.12 -4.27 -14.62
CA TYR A 105 8.75 -3.22 -13.68
C TYR A 105 9.83 -3.04 -12.64
N LYS A 106 10.23 -1.78 -12.39
CA LYS A 106 11.08 -1.44 -11.26
C LYS A 106 10.19 -1.25 -10.04
N VAL A 107 10.50 -1.99 -8.98
CA VAL A 107 9.71 -2.08 -7.76
C VAL A 107 10.56 -1.80 -6.53
N VAL A 108 9.90 -1.44 -5.45
CA VAL A 108 10.47 -1.34 -4.09
C VAL A 108 9.50 -1.95 -3.09
N SER A 109 9.99 -2.73 -2.14
CA SER A 109 9.16 -3.24 -1.03
C SER A 109 8.70 -2.09 -0.13
N PHE A 110 7.59 -2.28 0.60
CA PHE A 110 7.01 -1.24 1.44
C PHE A 110 7.93 -0.83 2.59
N ASP A 111 8.68 -1.78 3.13
CA ASP A 111 9.73 -1.57 4.12
C ASP A 111 11.03 -0.97 3.53
N GLY A 112 11.14 -0.89 2.20
CA GLY A 112 12.29 -0.36 1.48
C GLY A 112 13.51 -1.28 1.37
N ARG A 113 13.49 -2.50 1.92
CA ARG A 113 14.63 -3.44 1.94
C ARG A 113 15.01 -3.94 0.55
N TYR A 114 14.02 -4.17 -0.31
CA TYR A 114 14.23 -4.75 -1.64
C TYR A 114 13.88 -3.75 -2.73
N ARG A 115 14.79 -3.60 -3.70
CA ARG A 115 14.58 -2.74 -4.87
C ARG A 115 15.22 -3.34 -6.11
N GLY A 116 14.42 -3.54 -7.15
CA GLY A 116 14.91 -4.21 -8.35
C GLY A 116 13.88 -4.24 -9.46
N TRP A 117 14.10 -5.13 -10.41
CA TRP A 117 13.30 -5.34 -11.61
C TRP A 117 12.65 -6.71 -11.59
N VAL A 118 11.35 -6.76 -11.87
CA VAL A 118 10.56 -7.98 -11.99
C VAL A 118 9.98 -8.07 -13.39
N TYR A 119 9.98 -9.27 -13.97
CA TYR A 119 9.35 -9.51 -15.26
C TYR A 119 7.83 -9.41 -15.18
N GLY A 120 7.26 -8.49 -15.96
CA GLY A 120 5.82 -8.16 -15.99
C GLY A 120 5.04 -8.76 -17.16
N GLY A 121 5.68 -9.53 -18.04
CA GLY A 121 5.03 -10.09 -19.24
C GLY A 121 5.40 -9.34 -20.52
N LYS A 122 4.45 -9.25 -21.47
CA LYS A 122 4.67 -8.61 -22.79
C LYS A 122 3.83 -7.35 -23.04
N LYS A 123 2.82 -7.10 -22.20
CA LYS A 123 1.92 -5.95 -22.32
C LYS A 123 2.41 -4.82 -21.43
N VAL A 124 2.51 -3.61 -21.98
CA VAL A 124 2.81 -2.40 -21.21
C VAL A 124 1.62 -2.03 -20.32
N ASN A 125 1.89 -1.27 -19.24
CA ASN A 125 0.85 -0.79 -18.32
C ASN A 125 -0.07 -1.87 -17.70
N ARG A 126 0.38 -3.13 -17.68
CA ARG A 126 -0.34 -4.25 -17.08
C ARG A 126 0.59 -5.06 -16.20
N PHE A 127 0.31 -5.07 -14.90
CA PHE A 127 0.97 -6.00 -13.98
C PHE A 127 0.49 -7.42 -14.29
N ALA A 128 1.42 -8.26 -14.72
CA ALA A 128 1.18 -9.65 -15.05
C ALA A 128 2.43 -10.49 -14.82
N LYS A 129 2.30 -11.80 -14.98
CA LYS A 129 3.39 -12.78 -14.80
C LYS A 129 4.00 -12.64 -13.41
N GLY A 130 5.13 -11.95 -13.23
CA GLY A 130 5.82 -11.84 -11.94
C GLY A 130 5.14 -10.93 -10.93
N LEU A 131 4.17 -10.12 -11.34
CA LEU A 131 3.44 -9.20 -10.47
C LEU A 131 1.93 -9.28 -10.73
N HIS A 132 1.14 -8.97 -9.71
CA HIS A 132 -0.28 -8.62 -9.83
C HIS A 132 -0.60 -7.37 -9.02
N ARG A 133 -1.74 -6.71 -9.30
CA ARG A 133 -2.19 -5.56 -8.50
C ARG A 133 -2.52 -6.05 -7.09
N ALA A 134 -2.25 -5.20 -6.12
CA ALA A 134 -2.64 -5.42 -4.74
C ALA A 134 -3.49 -4.25 -4.27
N ASP A 135 -4.73 -4.56 -3.92
CA ASP A 135 -5.50 -3.73 -3.01
C ASP A 135 -4.95 -4.04 -1.61
N THR A 136 -4.67 -3.00 -0.82
CA THR A 136 -3.89 -3.16 0.42
C THR A 136 -4.76 -3.02 1.68
N TYR A 137 -6.05 -2.75 1.48
CA TYR A 137 -7.07 -2.67 2.50
C TYR A 137 -8.45 -2.79 1.86
N ASP A 138 -9.42 -3.19 2.68
CA ASP A 138 -10.84 -3.13 2.42
C ASP A 138 -11.49 -2.01 3.25
N GLU A 139 -12.54 -1.39 2.73
CA GLU A 139 -13.36 -0.45 3.49
C GLU A 139 -14.23 -1.19 4.50
N VAL A 140 -14.32 -0.66 5.72
CA VAL A 140 -15.19 -1.19 6.78
C VAL A 140 -16.29 -0.16 7.03
N PRO A 141 -17.57 -0.54 6.92
CA PRO A 141 -18.66 0.39 7.19
C PRO A 141 -18.68 0.75 8.68
N LEU A 142 -18.80 2.05 8.96
CA LEU A 142 -19.07 2.56 10.30
C LEU A 142 -20.58 2.73 10.48
N SER A 143 -21.10 2.26 11.61
CA SER A 143 -22.47 2.50 12.04
C SER A 143 -22.71 3.98 12.35
N THR A 144 -23.99 4.38 12.41
CA THR A 144 -24.36 5.75 12.81
C THR A 144 -23.83 6.09 14.20
N VAL A 145 -23.92 5.14 15.13
CA VAL A 145 -23.45 5.31 16.52
C VAL A 145 -21.94 5.58 16.56
N GLU A 146 -21.14 4.81 15.82
CA GLU A 146 -19.69 5.02 15.76
C GLU A 146 -19.31 6.36 15.11
N LYS A 147 -20.07 6.83 14.13
CA LYS A 147 -19.81 8.14 13.49
C LYS A 147 -20.11 9.33 14.40
N THR A 148 -21.08 9.19 15.31
CA THR A 148 -21.51 10.28 16.21
C THR A 148 -20.88 10.23 17.59
N ALA A 149 -20.26 9.11 17.97
CA ALA A 149 -19.65 8.97 19.28
C ALA A 149 -18.37 9.82 19.43
N ALA A 150 -18.10 10.20 20.68
CA ALA A 150 -16.89 10.91 21.09
C ALA A 150 -15.78 9.90 21.43
N TYR A 151 -14.70 9.92 20.67
CA TYR A 151 -13.53 9.06 20.90
C TYR A 151 -12.38 9.85 21.52
N TYR A 152 -11.53 9.14 22.25
CA TYR A 152 -10.31 9.66 22.87
C TYR A 152 -9.15 8.71 22.61
N PHE A 153 -7.92 9.23 22.60
CA PHE A 153 -6.73 8.39 22.57
C PHE A 153 -6.63 7.52 23.83
N THR A 154 -6.36 6.23 23.65
CA THR A 154 -6.18 5.29 24.78
C THR A 154 -4.77 5.36 25.39
N ASP A 155 -3.77 5.61 24.55
CA ASP A 155 -2.36 5.73 24.92
C ASP A 155 -1.70 6.84 24.06
N PRO A 156 -1.92 8.13 24.40
CA PRO A 156 -1.38 9.24 23.64
C PRO A 156 0.14 9.32 23.78
N GLY A 157 0.83 9.57 22.67
CA GLY A 157 2.29 9.59 22.63
C GLY A 157 2.84 9.38 21.22
N THR A 158 4.06 8.84 21.12
CA THR A 158 4.77 8.66 19.84
C THR A 158 4.51 7.31 19.18
N LYS A 159 3.94 6.35 19.92
CA LYS A 159 3.60 5.01 19.45
C LYS A 159 2.35 5.03 18.58
N HIS A 160 1.29 5.67 19.07
CA HIS A 160 -0.01 5.75 18.41
C HIS A 160 -0.24 7.14 17.84
N VAL A 161 0.33 7.36 16.65
CA VAL A 161 0.19 8.61 15.88
C VAL A 161 -0.81 8.46 14.75
N THR A 162 -1.27 9.59 14.21
CA THR A 162 -2.08 9.63 12.99
C THR A 162 -1.20 9.70 11.74
N TRP A 163 -1.70 9.14 10.64
CA TRP A 163 -1.00 9.00 9.36
C TRP A 163 -1.82 9.57 8.21
N ARG A 164 -1.18 10.01 7.13
CA ARG A 164 -1.86 10.49 5.91
C ARG A 164 -2.48 9.37 5.08
N ALA A 165 -2.06 8.14 5.31
CA ALA A 165 -2.65 6.91 4.79
C ALA A 165 -2.55 5.82 5.88
N PRO A 166 -3.44 4.81 5.91
CA PRO A 166 -3.35 3.75 6.91
C PRO A 166 -1.97 3.07 6.85
N TYR A 167 -1.36 2.85 8.01
CA TYR A 167 0.02 2.38 8.05
C TYR A 167 0.15 0.97 7.45
N GLY A 168 1.11 0.78 6.53
CA GLY A 168 1.29 -0.48 5.82
C GLY A 168 0.43 -0.64 4.55
N THR A 169 -0.41 0.33 4.19
CA THR A 169 -1.23 0.27 2.95
C THR A 169 -0.59 0.97 1.74
N THR A 170 0.47 1.73 1.97
CA THR A 170 1.22 2.44 0.92
C THR A 170 2.69 2.46 1.27
N TYR A 171 3.55 2.56 0.26
CA TYR A 171 4.99 2.78 0.47
C TYR A 171 5.23 4.16 1.08
N LYS A 172 5.92 4.19 2.23
CA LYS A 172 6.29 5.40 2.99
C LYS A 172 5.09 6.32 3.29
N PRO A 173 4.11 5.88 4.09
CA PRO A 173 3.04 6.77 4.52
C PRO A 173 3.64 7.90 5.39
N ALA A 174 3.22 9.13 5.15
CA ALA A 174 3.62 10.26 5.99
C ALA A 174 2.82 10.25 7.29
N LYS A 175 3.46 10.58 8.41
CA LYS A 175 2.77 10.87 9.67
C LYS A 175 2.06 12.22 9.55
N ALA A 176 0.85 12.33 10.09
CA ALA A 176 0.16 13.61 10.20
C ALA A 176 0.71 14.40 11.38
N VAL A 177 0.96 13.74 12.52
CA VAL A 177 1.68 14.29 13.68
C VAL A 177 2.71 13.29 14.19
N LEU A 178 3.75 13.78 14.87
CA LEU A 178 4.80 12.94 15.45
C LEU A 178 4.48 12.42 16.85
N SER A 179 3.51 13.04 17.53
CA SER A 179 3.01 12.64 18.85
C SER A 179 1.54 13.04 18.98
N THR A 180 0.75 12.19 19.64
CA THR A 180 -0.64 12.49 20.01
C THR A 180 -0.78 13.09 21.42
N MET A 181 0.32 13.20 22.17
CA MET A 181 0.34 13.76 23.52
C MET A 181 -0.28 15.17 23.63
N PRO A 182 -0.01 16.13 22.70
CA PRO A 182 -0.62 17.46 22.77
C PRO A 182 -2.16 17.46 22.67
N TYR A 183 -2.73 16.37 22.13
CA TYR A 183 -4.15 16.21 21.82
C TYR A 183 -4.83 15.19 22.76
N ALA A 184 -4.18 14.78 23.85
CA ALA A 184 -4.63 13.70 24.73
C ALA A 184 -6.04 13.91 25.32
N LYS A 185 -6.45 15.17 25.49
CA LYS A 185 -7.76 15.55 26.03
C LYS A 185 -8.80 15.88 24.96
N ASP A 186 -8.40 15.88 23.70
CA ASP A 186 -9.28 16.26 22.61
C ASP A 186 -10.30 15.17 22.32
N THR A 187 -11.47 15.61 21.86
CA THR A 187 -12.49 14.70 21.35
C THR A 187 -12.28 14.45 19.87
N LEU A 188 -12.32 13.19 19.50
CA LEU A 188 -12.15 12.69 18.14
C LEU A 188 -13.49 12.17 17.60
N THR A 189 -13.68 12.28 16.29
CA THR A 189 -14.81 11.71 15.55
C THR A 189 -14.30 10.71 14.52
N LEU A 190 -15.01 9.60 14.31
CA LEU A 190 -14.65 8.65 13.26
C LEU A 190 -15.32 9.04 11.95
N LYS A 191 -14.52 9.15 10.88
CA LYS A 191 -15.03 9.45 9.53
C LYS A 191 -15.06 8.24 8.61
N SER A 192 -14.08 7.36 8.76
CA SER A 192 -13.91 6.17 7.93
C SER A 192 -13.20 5.06 8.70
N ALA A 193 -13.39 3.82 8.27
CA ALA A 193 -12.65 2.67 8.75
C ALA A 193 -12.18 1.82 7.58
N VAL A 194 -11.00 1.24 7.71
CA VAL A 194 -10.46 0.27 6.76
C VAL A 194 -9.82 -0.88 7.49
N LYS A 195 -9.87 -2.07 6.92
CA LYS A 195 -9.16 -3.26 7.39
C LYS A 195 -8.01 -3.54 6.42
N ARG A 196 -6.79 -3.73 6.93
CA ARG A 196 -5.65 -4.08 6.06
C ARG A 196 -5.82 -5.51 5.54
N GLU A 197 -5.41 -5.71 4.29
CA GLU A 197 -5.35 -7.04 3.67
C GLU A 197 -4.30 -7.94 4.30
N LYS A 198 -3.13 -7.37 4.69
CA LYS A 198 -2.06 -8.10 5.39
C LYS A 198 -2.04 -7.72 6.87
N GLY A 199 -2.08 -8.74 7.72
CA GLY A 199 -2.04 -8.58 9.18
C GLY A 199 -3.36 -8.16 9.84
N ASP A 200 -4.44 -8.02 9.06
CA ASP A 200 -5.84 -7.84 9.52
C ASP A 200 -6.16 -6.65 10.45
N ASP A 201 -5.21 -5.74 10.68
CA ASP A 201 -5.44 -4.58 11.55
C ASP A 201 -6.43 -3.57 10.95
N VAL A 202 -7.35 -3.08 11.79
CA VAL A 202 -8.31 -2.02 11.44
C VAL A 202 -7.73 -0.65 11.78
N TYR A 203 -7.85 0.28 10.84
CA TYR A 203 -7.48 1.69 11.00
C TYR A 203 -8.72 2.57 10.86
N TYR A 204 -8.84 3.55 11.74
CA TYR A 204 -9.85 4.60 11.65
C TYR A 204 -9.25 5.88 11.11
N TYR A 205 -9.99 6.60 10.27
CA TYR A 205 -9.73 8.00 10.03
C TYR A 205 -10.40 8.83 11.13
N VAL A 206 -9.59 9.51 11.95
CA VAL A 206 -10.08 10.38 13.03
C VAL A 206 -10.05 11.84 12.60
N GLY A 207 -11.12 12.55 12.98
CA GLY A 207 -11.25 14.00 12.84
C GLY A 207 -11.27 14.70 14.20
N ASN A 208 -10.54 15.79 14.29
CA ASN A 208 -10.52 16.73 15.41
C ASN A 208 -10.84 18.14 14.86
N ALA A 209 -11.89 18.77 15.37
CA ALA A 209 -12.34 20.07 14.91
C ALA A 209 -11.42 21.22 15.38
N ARG A 210 -10.79 21.07 16.55
CA ARG A 210 -9.90 22.09 17.14
C ARG A 210 -8.48 22.01 16.59
N HIS A 211 -8.05 20.81 16.23
CA HIS A 211 -6.69 20.52 15.78
C HIS A 211 -6.71 19.74 14.46
N PRO A 212 -7.10 20.38 13.34
CA PRO A 212 -7.23 19.70 12.06
C PRO A 212 -5.89 19.15 11.50
N GLU A 213 -4.75 19.66 11.96
CA GLU A 213 -3.42 19.19 11.56
C GLU A 213 -3.19 17.71 11.88
N MET A 214 -3.81 17.19 12.95
CA MET A 214 -3.71 15.79 13.39
C MET A 214 -4.69 14.85 12.68
N ASN A 215 -5.63 15.36 11.89
CA ASN A 215 -6.60 14.52 11.17
C ASN A 215 -5.87 13.50 10.30
N GLY A 216 -6.25 12.23 10.43
CA GLY A 216 -5.59 11.15 9.73
C GLY A 216 -5.95 9.77 10.25
N TRP A 217 -5.29 8.77 9.67
CA TRP A 217 -5.48 7.36 9.97
C TRP A 217 -4.73 6.93 11.22
N ILE A 218 -5.40 6.22 12.11
CA ILE A 218 -4.83 5.68 13.35
C ILE A 218 -5.28 4.24 13.56
N TYR A 219 -4.44 3.44 14.23
CA TYR A 219 -4.81 2.10 14.63
C TYR A 219 -6.07 2.13 15.52
N SER A 220 -7.09 1.33 15.19
CA SER A 220 -8.38 1.35 15.86
C SER A 220 -8.30 1.20 17.38
N LYS A 221 -7.44 0.30 17.89
CA LYS A 221 -7.28 0.07 19.33
C LYS A 221 -6.58 1.21 20.08
N ALA A 222 -6.07 2.21 19.36
CA ALA A 222 -5.47 3.41 19.95
C ALA A 222 -6.50 4.51 20.27
N VAL A 223 -7.78 4.27 19.96
CA VAL A 223 -8.88 5.17 20.32
C VAL A 223 -10.03 4.38 20.93
N ALA A 224 -10.74 4.98 21.87
CA ALA A 224 -11.91 4.39 22.49
C ALA A 224 -12.91 5.48 22.88
N VAL A 225 -14.19 5.11 22.92
CA VAL A 225 -15.19 5.89 23.64
C VAL A 225 -14.85 5.81 25.12
N LYS A 226 -14.71 6.94 25.81
CA LYS A 226 -14.59 6.91 27.28
C LYS A 226 -15.87 6.30 27.83
N LYS A 227 -15.74 5.19 28.55
CA LYS A 227 -16.79 4.80 29.49
C LYS A 227 -16.68 5.77 30.65
N ASP A 228 -17.77 6.43 30.99
CA ASP A 228 -17.82 7.22 32.22
C ASP A 228 -17.32 6.33 33.36
N VAL A 229 -16.29 6.80 34.05
CA VAL A 229 -15.87 6.20 35.32
C VAL A 229 -17.04 6.44 36.26
N ASP A 230 -17.54 5.36 36.87
CA ASP A 230 -18.54 5.41 37.94
C ASP A 230 -18.32 6.63 38.82
N GLN A 231 -19.39 7.40 38.99
CA GLN A 231 -19.51 8.42 40.00
C GLN A 231 -19.54 7.71 41.37
N SER A 232 -18.38 7.25 41.86
CA SER A 232 -18.25 6.83 43.26
C SER A 232 -18.18 8.08 44.12
N GLU A 233 -19.35 8.47 44.60
CA GLU A 233 -19.61 9.45 45.62
C GLU A 233 -18.65 9.29 46.81
N SER A 234 -17.75 10.26 46.98
CA SER A 234 -16.92 10.38 48.18
C SER A 234 -17.80 10.74 49.36
N THR A 235 -18.21 9.72 50.12
CA THR A 235 -18.76 9.87 51.47
C THR A 235 -17.62 10.19 52.44
N SER A 236 -17.63 11.38 53.05
CA SER A 236 -16.97 11.75 54.33
C SER A 236 -17.47 13.14 54.76
N SER A 237 -18.62 13.19 55.44
CA SER A 237 -18.77 13.46 56.89
C SER A 237 -18.55 14.92 57.31
N SER A 238 -19.65 15.62 57.62
CA SER A 238 -19.70 16.51 58.78
C SER A 238 -21.02 16.35 59.52
N THR A 239 -20.87 16.35 60.84
CA THR A 239 -21.79 15.98 61.89
C THR A 239 -22.85 17.06 62.15
N GLY A 240 -24.12 16.67 62.34
CA GLY A 240 -25.17 17.55 62.85
C GLY A 240 -26.58 16.95 62.72
N LYS A 241 -27.12 16.42 63.82
CA LYS A 241 -28.49 15.89 63.98
C LYS A 241 -29.45 17.04 64.43
N PRO A 242 -30.76 16.82 64.65
CA PRO A 242 -31.88 16.95 63.71
C PRO A 242 -32.91 18.05 64.12
N VAL A 243 -33.68 18.63 63.17
CA VAL A 243 -35.03 19.18 63.48
C VAL A 243 -35.95 19.04 62.26
N GLU A 244 -37.17 18.57 62.54
CA GLU A 244 -38.31 18.28 61.65
C GLU A 244 -39.18 19.55 61.37
N PRO A 245 -40.38 19.49 60.76
CA PRO A 245 -40.68 19.99 59.42
C PRO A 245 -41.60 21.24 59.37
N ALA A 246 -41.62 21.98 58.26
CA ALA A 246 -42.77 22.81 57.88
C ALA A 246 -42.80 23.11 56.36
N SER A 247 -43.94 22.77 55.74
CA SER A 247 -44.42 23.17 54.40
C SER A 247 -45.23 24.50 54.52
N PRO A 248 -45.91 25.03 53.48
CA PRO A 248 -45.54 25.36 52.10
C PRO A 248 -45.70 26.87 51.80
N GLY A 249 -45.15 27.37 50.68
CA GLY A 249 -45.35 28.75 50.23
C GLY A 249 -45.29 28.90 48.71
N SER A 250 -46.48 28.99 48.11
CA SER A 250 -46.77 29.27 46.70
C SER A 250 -46.11 30.55 46.18
N ASN A 251 -45.61 30.54 44.94
CA ASN A 251 -46.18 31.39 43.87
C ASN A 251 -45.54 31.11 42.50
N ALA A 252 -46.41 30.75 41.57
CA ALA A 252 -46.21 30.78 40.13
C ALA A 252 -45.94 32.22 39.66
N VAL A 253 -45.14 32.39 38.60
CA VAL A 253 -45.46 33.19 37.40
C VAL A 253 -44.45 32.82 36.30
N GLN A 254 -44.92 32.17 35.24
CA GLN A 254 -44.45 32.39 33.86
C GLN A 254 -45.41 33.41 33.22
N PRO A 255 -44.94 34.29 32.33
CA PRO A 255 -45.12 34.01 30.91
C PRO A 255 -43.90 34.35 30.03
N ALA A 256 -43.80 33.61 28.92
CA ALA A 256 -42.95 33.85 27.75
C ALA A 256 -43.53 34.99 26.87
N PRO A 257 -43.15 35.16 25.59
CA PRO A 257 -41.88 34.98 24.87
C PRO A 257 -41.44 36.30 24.20
N ASN A 258 -40.20 36.44 23.70
CA ASN A 258 -39.89 37.40 22.61
C ASN A 258 -38.65 36.98 21.82
N SER A 259 -38.88 36.61 20.57
CA SER A 259 -37.98 36.72 19.40
C SER A 259 -38.81 37.47 18.35
N PRO A 260 -38.24 38.26 17.39
CA PRO A 260 -37.23 37.76 16.45
C PRO A 260 -36.19 38.80 15.95
N GLY A 261 -35.16 38.32 15.26
CA GLY A 261 -34.18 39.18 14.56
C GLY A 261 -33.19 38.40 13.69
N SER A 262 -33.61 38.17 12.44
CA SER A 262 -32.95 37.39 11.38
C SER A 262 -31.68 38.03 10.78
N SER A 263 -30.67 37.21 10.52
CA SER A 263 -29.59 37.36 9.51
C SER A 263 -28.69 36.12 9.64
N GLY A 264 -28.35 35.28 8.67
CA GLY A 264 -28.50 35.24 7.23
C GLY A 264 -27.45 34.23 6.72
N GLY A 265 -27.88 33.21 5.97
CA GLY A 265 -27.07 32.50 4.97
C GLY A 265 -26.17 31.34 5.41
N GLY A 266 -26.47 30.14 4.87
CA GLY A 266 -25.43 29.14 4.55
C GLY A 266 -25.65 27.71 5.03
N THR A 267 -26.74 27.05 4.62
CA THR A 267 -26.89 25.60 4.79
C THR A 267 -25.90 24.87 3.86
N ILE A 268 -24.88 24.21 4.41
CA ILE A 268 -24.06 23.26 3.65
C ILE A 268 -24.47 21.85 4.04
N THR A 269 -25.39 21.28 3.25
CA THR A 269 -25.77 19.87 3.33
C THR A 269 -24.64 19.03 2.72
N LEU A 270 -23.76 18.46 3.54
CA LEU A 270 -22.68 17.58 3.06
C LEU A 270 -23.18 16.13 3.00
N THR A 271 -24.05 15.82 2.04
CA THR A 271 -24.30 14.45 1.60
C THR A 271 -23.24 14.07 0.55
N GLY A 272 -22.13 13.49 1.00
CA GLY A 272 -21.09 12.97 0.13
C GLY A 272 -20.56 11.63 0.64
N LEU A 273 -20.85 10.55 -0.09
CA LEU A 273 -20.08 9.32 -0.01
C LEU A 273 -18.61 9.67 -0.28
N PHE A 274 -17.75 9.51 0.72
CA PHE A 274 -16.31 9.63 0.52
C PHE A 274 -15.81 8.39 -0.22
N SER A 275 -15.64 8.49 -1.55
CA SER A 275 -15.04 7.44 -2.39
C SER A 275 -13.62 7.83 -2.83
N HIS A 276 -12.65 6.95 -2.54
CA HIS A 276 -11.32 6.74 -3.15
C HIS A 276 -10.42 7.91 -3.61
N THR A 277 -10.73 9.18 -3.32
CA THR A 277 -10.02 10.31 -3.95
C THR A 277 -9.31 11.28 -3.00
N ASP A 278 -9.60 11.27 -1.69
CA ASP A 278 -9.08 12.31 -0.78
C ASP A 278 -7.77 11.96 -0.05
N ALA A 279 -7.07 10.90 -0.44
CA ALA A 279 -5.80 10.50 0.19
C ALA A 279 -4.62 10.58 -0.81
N ALA A 280 -4.39 11.74 -1.42
CA ALA A 280 -3.12 12.06 -2.07
C ALA A 280 -2.99 13.57 -2.35
N CYS A 281 -2.43 14.31 -1.39
CA CYS A 281 -1.49 15.38 -1.70
C CYS A 281 -0.09 14.87 -1.36
#